data_AF-A0A286H0D4-F1
#
_entry.id   AF-A0A286H0D4-F1
#
_cell.length_a   1.000
_cell.length_b   1.000
_cell.length_c   1.000
_cell.angle_alpha   90.00
_cell.angle_beta   90.00
_cell.angle_gamma   90.00
#
_symmetry.space_group_name_H-M   'P 1'
#
loop_
_entity.id
_entity.type
_entity.pdbx_description
1 polymer ?
#
loop_
_entity_poly.entity_id
_entity_poly.type
_entity_poly.pdbx_seq_one_letter_code
_entity_poly.pdbx_strand_id
1 'polypeptide(L)'
;MAAIAFPSGRRLAALCLVLSVGGCSGAWPEETRNGCRTFTLKAGADLVRGPEDLVWDPVSRHLFVSADPRGRDGRPGVYSVAIDTLRTATGTDLPLTPAADVRQPHGIGLDVARRELAVVDHRGADGQGGATIHRFTVGADGSLTEAGAYGRVRNANDVVPDGSGGVYVTQDHAAETGLGTAWELVTGAKRAAIHRLPAPDAGGEATVARDGLYFANGITRDGDRLYVSEMRAERILVFDGALSGTLSPAGEIPLPGQPDNLNLDEEGGRLLAAVLPEPFVLFLALKHLHGDGRVASAAVGIAPPSGQPATVFGDPAGETVSAATAVEAADGLLVLGSVVAPTLAVCPLPPVSR
;
A
#
# COMPACT_ATOMS: atom_id res chain seq x y z
N MET A 1 -39.25 31.07 15.34
CA MET A 1 -39.22 30.41 14.02
C MET A 1 -38.36 29.17 14.14
N ALA A 2 -38.79 28.09 13.47
CA ALA A 2 -38.71 26.71 13.92
C ALA A 2 -37.30 26.10 13.99
N ALA A 3 -37.06 25.38 15.09
CA ALA A 3 -36.01 24.36 15.21
C ALA A 3 -36.50 23.09 14.50
N ILE A 4 -35.69 22.57 13.56
CA ILE A 4 -35.96 21.30 12.89
C ILE A 4 -35.18 20.21 13.63
N ALA A 5 -35.90 19.41 14.41
CA ALA A 5 -35.39 18.16 14.96
C ALA A 5 -35.43 17.09 13.87
N PHE A 6 -34.32 16.40 13.63
CA PHE A 6 -34.29 15.22 12.76
C PHE A 6 -34.48 13.94 13.59
N PRO A 7 -35.42 13.06 13.23
CA PRO A 7 -35.62 11.81 13.93
C PRO A 7 -34.52 10.80 13.58
N SER A 8 -34.10 10.07 14.61
CA SER A 8 -33.18 8.95 14.58
C SER A 8 -33.68 7.80 13.69
N GLY A 9 -32.79 7.26 12.87
CA GLY A 9 -32.92 5.94 12.26
C GLY A 9 -33.59 5.95 10.89
N ARG A 10 -32.89 5.36 9.92
CA ARG A 10 -33.37 4.96 8.58
C ARG A 10 -33.39 6.04 7.48
N ARG A 11 -32.27 6.69 7.15
CA ARG A 11 -32.01 7.24 5.80
C ARG A 11 -30.51 7.33 5.48
N LEU A 12 -29.89 6.19 5.14
CA LEU A 12 -28.57 6.16 4.47
C LEU A 12 -28.59 5.33 3.17
N ALA A 13 -29.71 4.67 2.84
CA ALA A 13 -29.82 3.84 1.64
C ALA A 13 -30.10 4.61 0.33
N ALA A 14 -30.44 5.90 0.37
CA ALA A 14 -30.94 6.63 -0.81
C ALA A 14 -29.92 7.56 -1.50
N LEU A 15 -28.69 7.67 -0.99
CA LEU A 15 -27.61 8.44 -1.64
C LEU A 15 -26.45 7.54 -2.12
N CYS A 16 -26.71 6.25 -2.35
CA CYS A 16 -25.80 5.37 -3.08
C CYS A 16 -25.96 5.51 -4.60
N LEU A 17 -27.09 6.01 -5.09
CA LEU A 17 -27.55 5.71 -6.46
C LEU A 17 -26.94 6.52 -7.62
N VAL A 18 -25.94 7.40 -7.41
CA VAL A 18 -25.37 8.21 -8.51
C VAL A 18 -23.85 8.11 -8.64
N LEU A 19 -23.16 7.46 -7.69
CA LEU A 19 -21.70 7.23 -7.78
C LEU A 19 -21.27 5.79 -7.44
N SER A 20 -22.21 4.87 -7.17
CA SER A 20 -21.92 3.45 -6.92
C SER A 20 -21.83 2.66 -8.22
N VAL A 21 -20.62 2.53 -8.77
CA VAL A 21 -20.21 1.31 -9.47
C VAL A 21 -19.21 0.64 -8.53
N GLY A 22 -19.71 -0.27 -7.70
CA GLY A 22 -18.99 -0.92 -6.60
C GLY A 22 -19.98 -1.27 -5.48
N GLY A 23 -20.04 -2.55 -5.11
CA GLY A 23 -21.17 -3.16 -4.43
C GLY A 23 -21.46 -2.64 -3.03
N CYS A 24 -22.68 -2.87 -2.56
CA CYS A 24 -22.99 -2.80 -1.14
C CYS A 24 -21.99 -3.69 -0.37
N SER A 25 -21.24 -3.08 0.53
CA SER A 25 -20.29 -3.71 1.44
C SER A 25 -20.89 -4.98 2.05
N GLY A 26 -20.24 -6.11 1.78
CA GLY A 26 -20.39 -7.28 2.65
C GLY A 26 -19.99 -6.86 4.05
N ALA A 27 -20.73 -7.32 5.07
CA ALA A 27 -20.35 -7.07 6.45
C ALA A 27 -18.96 -7.67 6.68
N TRP A 28 -17.95 -6.82 6.87
CA TRP A 28 -16.61 -7.25 7.25
C TRP A 28 -16.71 -7.81 8.68
N PRO A 29 -16.32 -9.08 8.92
CA PRO A 29 -16.39 -9.64 10.25
C PRO A 29 -15.48 -8.84 11.19
N GLU A 30 -16.04 -8.43 12.33
CA GLU A 30 -15.37 -7.62 13.35
C GLU A 30 -14.24 -8.40 14.07
N GLU A 31 -14.18 -9.72 13.86
CA GLU A 31 -13.56 -10.71 14.75
C GLU A 31 -12.02 -10.81 14.72
N THR A 32 -11.30 -9.94 14.00
CA THR A 32 -9.84 -10.11 13.79
C THR A 32 -8.95 -9.02 14.42
N ARG A 33 -9.50 -8.13 15.26
CA ARG A 33 -8.71 -7.14 16.05
C ARG A 33 -8.08 -7.71 17.33
N ASN A 34 -8.41 -8.95 17.70
CA ASN A 34 -7.98 -9.53 18.97
C ASN A 34 -6.44 -9.64 19.07
N GLY A 35 -5.88 -9.02 20.11
CA GLY A 35 -4.43 -9.02 20.35
C GLY A 35 -3.65 -7.96 19.57
N CYS A 36 -4.31 -7.13 18.76
CA CYS A 36 -3.67 -6.00 18.10
C CYS A 36 -3.26 -4.92 19.09
N ARG A 37 -2.07 -4.35 18.89
CA ARG A 37 -1.59 -3.14 19.55
C ARG A 37 -1.47 -2.04 18.52
N THR A 38 -1.95 -0.85 18.84
CA THR A 38 -1.80 0.34 18.00
C THR A 38 -0.74 1.24 18.59
N PHE A 39 0.19 1.67 17.74
CA PHE A 39 1.24 2.61 18.12
C PHE A 39 1.16 3.89 17.31
N THR A 40 1.42 5.01 17.95
CA THR A 40 1.71 6.30 17.32
C THR A 40 3.18 6.32 16.93
N LEU A 41 3.46 6.61 15.67
CA LEU A 41 4.81 6.56 15.12
C LEU A 41 5.56 7.87 15.37
N LYS A 42 6.81 7.77 15.84
CA LYS A 42 7.66 8.94 16.14
C LYS A 42 9.09 8.75 15.64
N ALA A 43 9.67 9.78 15.05
CA ALA A 43 11.09 9.87 14.72
C ALA A 43 11.73 10.97 15.56
N GLY A 44 12.31 10.59 16.71
CA GLY A 44 12.71 11.57 17.73
C GLY A 44 11.50 12.31 18.29
N ALA A 45 11.45 13.63 18.10
CA ALA A 45 10.32 14.46 18.51
C ALA A 45 9.22 14.58 17.44
N ASP A 46 9.53 14.20 16.19
CA ASP A 46 8.64 14.39 15.05
C ASP A 46 7.61 13.25 14.98
N LEU A 47 6.38 13.59 14.62
CA LEU A 47 5.34 12.62 14.28
C LEU A 47 5.65 12.01 12.90
N VAL A 48 5.51 10.70 12.76
CA VAL A 48 5.52 10.04 11.46
C VAL A 48 4.07 9.72 11.09
N ARG A 49 3.57 10.39 10.05
CA ARG A 49 2.18 10.29 9.62
C ARG A 49 2.08 9.68 8.23
N GLY A 50 1.06 8.85 8.04
CA GLY A 50 0.75 8.27 6.76
C GLY A 50 1.70 7.14 6.38
N PRO A 51 2.04 6.17 7.26
CA PRO A 51 2.78 4.98 6.87
C PRO A 51 2.00 4.19 5.81
N GLU A 52 2.13 4.57 4.54
CA GLU A 52 1.27 4.06 3.47
C GLU A 52 1.73 2.72 2.92
N ASP A 53 3.02 2.40 3.05
CA ASP A 53 3.62 1.16 2.57
C ASP A 53 4.66 0.56 3.52
N LEU A 54 4.79 -0.76 3.49
CA LEU A 54 5.56 -1.57 4.43
C LEU A 54 6.27 -2.71 3.71
N VAL A 55 7.53 -2.97 4.07
CA VAL A 55 8.23 -4.20 3.64
C VAL A 55 9.15 -4.74 4.73
N TRP A 56 9.10 -6.05 4.95
CA TRP A 56 9.91 -6.77 5.91
C TRP A 56 11.23 -7.24 5.31
N ASP A 57 12.34 -6.94 5.99
CA ASP A 57 13.64 -7.49 5.66
C ASP A 57 14.08 -8.55 6.69
N PRO A 58 14.00 -9.85 6.36
CA PRO A 58 14.37 -10.92 7.29
C PRO A 58 15.88 -10.94 7.61
N VAL A 59 16.73 -10.35 6.78
CA VAL A 59 18.19 -10.39 6.95
C VAL A 59 18.67 -9.32 7.92
N SER A 60 18.27 -8.06 7.75
CA SER A 60 18.56 -7.02 8.76
C SER A 60 17.64 -7.08 9.98
N ARG A 61 16.57 -7.87 9.89
CA ARG A 61 15.48 -7.93 10.89
C ARG A 61 14.80 -6.58 11.14
N HIS A 62 14.61 -5.80 10.07
CA HIS A 62 13.92 -4.51 10.13
C HIS A 62 12.68 -4.50 9.24
N LEU A 63 11.62 -3.86 9.75
CA LEU A 63 10.49 -3.44 8.94
C LEU A 63 10.79 -2.03 8.40
N PHE A 64 10.71 -1.86 7.09
CA PHE A 64 10.77 -0.55 6.44
C PHE A 64 9.36 0.02 6.31
N VAL A 65 9.24 1.33 6.51
CA VAL A 65 7.98 2.06 6.51
C VAL A 65 8.14 3.29 5.62
N SER A 66 7.39 3.36 4.53
CA SER A 66 7.24 4.60 3.75
C SER A 66 6.13 5.45 4.37
N ALA A 67 6.39 6.75 4.58
CA ALA A 67 5.39 7.64 5.10
C ALA A 67 5.37 9.02 4.42
N ASP A 68 4.18 9.44 3.95
CA ASP A 68 3.88 10.82 3.51
C ASP A 68 2.71 11.42 4.35
N PRO A 69 2.93 12.55 5.06
CA PRO A 69 1.88 13.23 5.81
C PRO A 69 0.81 13.89 4.91
N ARG A 70 1.00 13.94 3.58
CA ARG A 70 0.05 14.49 2.59
C ARG A 70 -0.40 15.92 2.92
N GLY A 71 0.58 16.75 3.30
CA GLY A 71 0.36 18.16 3.66
C GLY A 71 -0.18 18.39 5.08
N ARG A 72 -0.21 17.36 5.92
CA ARG A 72 -0.49 17.46 7.36
C ARG A 72 0.80 17.55 8.18
N ASP A 73 0.66 17.59 9.50
CA ASP A 73 1.77 17.49 10.44
C ASP A 73 2.45 16.12 10.34
N GLY A 74 3.78 16.15 10.30
CA GLY A 74 4.64 14.98 10.28
C GLY A 74 5.81 15.15 9.31
N ARG A 75 6.84 14.32 9.48
CA ARG A 75 8.00 14.32 8.59
C ARG A 75 7.83 13.22 7.53
N PRO A 76 7.87 13.52 6.22
CA PRO A 76 7.91 12.47 5.20
C PRO A 76 9.26 11.74 5.27
N GLY A 77 9.28 10.48 4.83
CA GLY A 77 10.52 9.74 4.67
C GLY A 77 10.33 8.24 4.68
N VAL A 78 11.43 7.53 4.45
CA VAL A 78 11.50 6.08 4.68
C VAL A 78 12.16 5.86 6.02
N TYR A 79 11.49 5.07 6.84
CA TYR A 79 11.89 4.75 8.21
C TYR A 79 12.14 3.26 8.35
N SER A 80 12.86 2.88 9.40
CA SER A 80 13.04 1.49 9.81
C SER A 80 12.78 1.29 11.30
N VAL A 81 12.32 0.09 11.64
CA VAL A 81 12.17 -0.36 13.02
C VAL A 81 12.57 -1.83 13.12
N ALA A 82 13.41 -2.13 14.12
CA ALA A 82 13.81 -3.51 14.40
C ALA A 82 12.58 -4.33 14.82
N ILE A 83 12.48 -5.57 14.33
CA ILE A 83 11.35 -6.44 14.65
C ILE A 83 11.22 -6.73 16.14
N ASP A 84 12.35 -6.83 16.84
CA ASP A 84 12.36 -7.09 18.28
C ASP A 84 11.73 -5.91 19.03
N THR A 85 11.95 -4.67 18.56
CA THR A 85 11.25 -3.47 19.08
C THR A 85 9.75 -3.59 18.85
N LEU A 86 9.28 -3.99 17.66
CA LEU A 86 7.85 -4.19 17.39
C LEU A 86 7.24 -5.25 18.33
N ARG A 87 7.95 -6.34 18.60
CA ARG A 87 7.50 -7.40 19.51
C ARG A 87 7.41 -6.91 20.94
N THR A 88 8.45 -6.27 21.46
CA THR A 88 8.56 -5.93 22.88
C THR A 88 8.02 -4.55 23.25
N ALA A 89 7.66 -3.70 22.28
CA ALA A 89 7.17 -2.35 22.55
C ALA A 89 5.96 -2.38 23.50
N THR A 90 6.09 -1.63 24.59
CA THR A 90 5.02 -1.39 25.56
C THR A 90 4.68 0.09 25.56
N GLY A 91 3.39 0.43 25.56
CA GLY A 91 2.92 1.82 25.53
C GLY A 91 2.24 2.18 24.22
N THR A 92 2.10 3.48 23.97
CA THR A 92 1.34 4.02 22.83
C THR A 92 2.21 4.57 21.72
N ASP A 93 3.52 4.73 21.94
CA ASP A 93 4.45 5.30 20.97
C ASP A 93 5.42 4.22 20.47
N LEU A 94 5.72 4.24 19.17
CA LEU A 94 6.74 3.40 18.55
C LEU A 94 7.83 4.30 17.95
N PRO A 95 9.07 4.23 18.44
CA PRO A 95 10.17 4.96 17.86
C PRO A 95 10.58 4.32 16.52
N LEU A 96 10.68 5.16 15.50
CA LEU A 96 11.19 4.84 14.18
C LEU A 96 12.54 5.53 13.97
N THR A 97 13.43 4.85 13.25
CA THR A 97 14.71 5.41 12.83
C THR A 97 14.57 5.92 11.39
N PRO A 98 14.88 7.19 11.08
CA PRO A 98 14.98 7.64 9.70
C PRO A 98 16.00 6.80 8.95
N ALA A 99 15.59 6.16 7.87
CA ALA A 99 16.43 5.27 7.08
C ALA A 99 16.92 5.95 5.79
N ALA A 100 16.06 6.75 5.14
CA ALA A 100 16.41 7.60 4.00
C ALA A 100 15.59 8.91 4.00
N ASP A 101 16.23 9.99 3.54
CA ASP A 101 15.58 11.31 3.40
C ASP A 101 14.91 11.44 2.02
N VAL A 102 13.77 10.77 1.88
CA VAL A 102 12.93 10.83 0.68
C VAL A 102 11.81 11.84 0.90
N ARG A 103 11.56 12.73 -0.07
CA ARG A 103 10.73 13.93 0.16
C ARG A 103 9.24 13.65 0.12
N GLN A 104 8.82 12.75 -0.77
CA GLN A 104 7.43 12.34 -0.89
C GLN A 104 7.36 10.86 -1.27
N PRO A 105 7.79 9.97 -0.35
CA PRO A 105 7.83 8.55 -0.63
C PRO A 105 6.40 7.98 -0.78
N HIS A 106 6.29 6.84 -1.47
CA HIS A 106 5.03 6.13 -1.66
C HIS A 106 5.26 4.62 -1.56
N GLY A 107 5.11 3.83 -2.64
CA GLY A 107 5.40 2.40 -2.59
C GLY A 107 6.89 2.06 -2.49
N ILE A 108 7.20 0.93 -1.84
CA ILE A 108 8.55 0.41 -1.60
C ILE A 108 8.62 -1.09 -1.88
N GLY A 109 9.74 -1.54 -2.45
CA GLY A 109 9.94 -2.94 -2.80
C GLY A 109 11.34 -3.42 -2.47
N LEU A 110 11.46 -4.57 -1.80
CA LEU A 110 12.74 -5.12 -1.33
C LEU A 110 13.22 -6.30 -2.18
N ASP A 111 14.46 -6.21 -2.69
CA ASP A 111 15.20 -7.36 -3.21
C ASP A 111 16.11 -7.88 -2.10
N VAL A 112 15.62 -8.88 -1.36
CA VAL A 112 16.35 -9.49 -0.24
C VAL A 112 17.70 -10.07 -0.69
N ALA A 113 17.75 -10.67 -1.89
CA ALA A 113 18.94 -11.32 -2.41
C ALA A 113 20.04 -10.32 -2.77
N ARG A 114 19.67 -9.16 -3.32
CA ARG A 114 20.60 -8.07 -3.66
C ARG A 114 20.85 -7.10 -2.52
N ARG A 115 20.06 -7.17 -1.44
CA ARG A 115 20.07 -6.18 -0.35
C ARG A 115 19.74 -4.78 -0.87
N GLU A 116 18.72 -4.68 -1.71
CA GLU A 116 18.33 -3.42 -2.35
C GLU A 116 16.87 -3.07 -2.09
N LEU A 117 16.59 -1.82 -1.73
CA LEU A 117 15.25 -1.28 -1.57
C LEU A 117 14.97 -0.29 -2.71
N ALA A 118 13.89 -0.53 -3.45
CA ALA A 118 13.32 0.42 -4.40
C ALA A 118 12.31 1.30 -3.68
N VAL A 119 12.31 2.61 -3.96
CA VAL A 119 11.40 3.57 -3.34
C VAL A 119 10.83 4.51 -4.39
N VAL A 120 9.51 4.64 -4.45
CA VAL A 120 8.81 5.65 -5.26
C VAL A 120 8.87 7.00 -4.54
N ASP A 121 9.38 8.05 -5.19
CA ASP A 121 9.36 9.44 -4.68
C ASP A 121 8.69 10.39 -5.67
N HIS A 122 7.54 10.96 -5.29
CA HIS A 122 6.81 11.93 -6.12
C HIS A 122 7.48 13.30 -6.25
N ARG A 123 8.52 13.59 -5.45
CA ARG A 123 9.29 14.85 -5.48
C ARG A 123 10.78 14.62 -5.66
N GLY A 124 11.11 13.76 -6.63
CA GLY A 124 12.48 13.52 -7.08
C GLY A 124 13.31 14.81 -7.24
N ALA A 125 14.63 14.68 -7.11
CA ALA A 125 15.60 15.74 -6.82
C ALA A 125 15.56 17.01 -7.70
N ASP A 126 14.91 16.99 -8.86
CA ASP A 126 15.00 18.01 -9.91
C ASP A 126 13.66 18.66 -10.32
N GLY A 127 12.53 18.27 -9.70
CA GLY A 127 11.22 18.88 -9.97
C GLY A 127 10.66 18.66 -11.39
N GLN A 128 11.23 17.74 -12.19
CA GLN A 128 10.86 17.57 -13.61
C GLN A 128 9.56 16.79 -13.90
N GLY A 129 8.68 16.61 -12.91
CA GLY A 129 7.42 15.88 -13.07
C GLY A 129 7.59 14.35 -13.11
N GLY A 130 6.56 13.63 -12.65
CA GLY A 130 6.63 12.19 -12.43
C GLY A 130 7.47 11.78 -11.22
N ALA A 131 7.27 10.55 -10.75
CA ALA A 131 7.96 10.03 -9.58
C ALA A 131 9.31 9.43 -9.98
N THR A 132 10.33 9.63 -9.14
CA THR A 132 11.63 8.99 -9.27
C THR A 132 11.61 7.68 -8.50
N ILE A 133 12.17 6.62 -9.08
CA ILE A 133 12.25 5.30 -8.45
C ILE A 133 13.68 5.14 -7.97
N HIS A 134 13.92 5.47 -6.70
CA HIS A 134 15.24 5.42 -6.08
C HIS A 134 15.66 3.98 -5.80
N ARG A 135 16.96 3.72 -5.84
CA ARG A 135 17.61 2.46 -5.44
C ARG A 135 18.46 2.74 -4.21
N PHE A 136 18.22 2.01 -3.13
CA PHE A 136 19.03 2.06 -1.92
C PHE A 136 19.65 0.70 -1.63
N THR A 137 20.88 0.66 -1.15
CA THR A 137 21.46 -0.54 -0.53
C THR A 137 21.06 -0.62 0.95
N VAL A 138 20.73 -1.81 1.42
CA VAL A 138 20.25 -2.07 2.78
C VAL A 138 21.39 -2.56 3.68
N GLY A 139 21.74 -1.73 4.68
CA GLY A 139 22.69 -2.05 5.73
C GLY A 139 22.20 -3.17 6.66
N ALA A 140 23.13 -3.78 7.41
CA ALA A 140 22.80 -4.83 8.38
C ALA A 140 21.98 -4.29 9.57
N ASP A 141 22.06 -2.99 9.84
CA ASP A 141 21.35 -2.27 10.89
C ASP A 141 20.04 -1.62 10.41
N GLY A 142 19.59 -1.94 9.19
CA GLY A 142 18.40 -1.33 8.60
C GLY A 142 18.61 0.11 8.13
N SER A 143 19.85 0.59 8.03
CA SER A 143 20.16 1.86 7.35
C SER A 143 20.06 1.72 5.83
N LEU A 144 19.74 2.81 5.13
CA LEU A 144 19.68 2.85 3.67
C LEU A 144 20.73 3.82 3.13
N THR A 145 21.48 3.40 2.12
CA THR A 145 22.43 4.25 1.38
C THR A 145 22.00 4.34 -0.07
N GLU A 146 21.84 5.56 -0.59
CA GLU A 146 21.39 5.76 -1.97
C GLU A 146 22.44 5.23 -2.96
N ALA A 147 22.00 4.36 -3.86
CA ALA A 147 22.82 3.67 -4.87
C ALA A 147 22.41 4.06 -6.31
N GLY A 148 21.61 5.11 -6.47
CA GLY A 148 21.14 5.65 -7.73
C GLY A 148 19.62 5.57 -7.88
N ALA A 149 19.14 5.60 -9.12
CA ALA A 149 17.72 5.50 -9.45
C ALA A 149 17.52 4.56 -10.65
N TYR A 150 16.42 3.81 -10.64
CA TYR A 150 15.96 2.98 -11.76
C TYR A 150 15.43 3.82 -12.92
N GLY A 151 14.92 5.02 -12.62
CA GLY A 151 14.37 5.93 -13.60
C GLY A 151 13.15 6.65 -13.06
N ARG A 152 12.25 7.04 -13.95
CA ARG A 152 11.03 7.79 -13.61
C ARG A 152 9.81 7.16 -14.24
N VAL A 153 8.73 7.13 -13.47
CA VAL A 153 7.40 6.76 -13.95
C VAL A 153 6.43 7.83 -13.48
N ARG A 154 5.61 8.32 -14.41
CA ARG A 154 4.58 9.30 -14.06
C ARG A 154 3.50 8.62 -13.24
N ASN A 155 3.02 9.30 -12.20
CA ASN A 155 1.97 8.77 -11.31
C ASN A 155 2.29 7.34 -10.84
N ALA A 156 3.57 7.08 -10.58
CA ALA A 156 3.99 5.81 -10.02
C ALA A 156 3.32 5.63 -8.67
N ASN A 157 2.80 4.44 -8.41
CA ASN A 157 2.09 4.15 -7.18
C ASN A 157 2.93 3.21 -6.31
N ASP A 158 3.28 2.04 -6.84
CA ASP A 158 4.05 1.03 -6.12
C ASP A 158 5.13 0.36 -7.01
N VAL A 159 6.07 -0.34 -6.39
CA VAL A 159 7.26 -0.91 -7.02
C VAL A 159 7.63 -2.29 -6.45
N VAL A 160 8.01 -3.22 -7.32
CA VAL A 160 8.56 -4.53 -6.92
C VAL A 160 9.80 -4.88 -7.74
N PRO A 161 10.84 -5.49 -7.14
CA PRO A 161 11.97 -6.04 -7.90
C PRO A 161 11.55 -7.12 -8.90
N ASP A 162 12.11 -7.04 -10.11
CA ASP A 162 11.81 -7.98 -11.19
C ASP A 162 12.67 -9.26 -11.16
N GLY A 163 13.60 -9.36 -10.21
CA GLY A 163 14.53 -10.49 -10.05
C GLY A 163 15.78 -10.45 -10.94
N SER A 164 15.76 -9.64 -12.01
CA SER A 164 16.91 -9.42 -12.91
C SER A 164 17.81 -8.26 -12.46
N GLY A 165 17.43 -7.56 -11.38
CA GLY A 165 18.06 -6.34 -10.89
C GLY A 165 17.39 -5.06 -11.39
N GLY A 166 16.28 -5.18 -12.14
CA GLY A 166 15.37 -4.08 -12.44
C GLY A 166 14.13 -4.12 -11.55
N VAL A 167 13.13 -3.33 -11.90
CA VAL A 167 11.87 -3.22 -11.14
C VAL A 167 10.65 -3.15 -12.06
N TYR A 168 9.53 -3.65 -11.57
CA TYR A 168 8.20 -3.32 -12.07
C TYR A 168 7.60 -2.19 -11.23
N VAL A 169 6.91 -1.26 -11.89
CA VAL A 169 6.29 -0.10 -11.25
C VAL A 169 4.87 0.06 -11.76
N THR A 170 3.91 0.21 -10.86
CA THR A 170 2.53 0.53 -11.24
C THR A 170 2.38 2.02 -11.46
N GLN A 171 1.58 2.38 -12.47
CA GLN A 171 1.11 3.72 -12.74
C GLN A 171 -0.40 3.74 -12.52
N ASP A 172 -0.88 4.54 -11.57
CA ASP A 172 -2.30 4.52 -11.19
C ASP A 172 -3.22 5.28 -12.17
N HIS A 173 -2.71 6.32 -12.84
CA HIS A 173 -3.46 7.13 -13.80
C HIS A 173 -2.58 7.60 -14.95
N ALA A 174 -3.17 7.85 -16.13
CA ALA A 174 -2.45 8.44 -17.26
C ALA A 174 -2.58 9.96 -17.34
N ALA A 175 -3.60 10.53 -16.70
CA ALA A 175 -3.84 11.96 -16.75
C ALA A 175 -2.67 12.77 -16.17
N GLU A 176 -2.39 13.90 -16.82
CA GLU A 176 -1.33 14.83 -16.40
C GLU A 176 -1.83 15.93 -15.46
N THR A 177 -3.15 16.07 -15.32
CA THR A 177 -3.79 17.16 -14.57
C THR A 177 -4.76 16.60 -13.55
N GLY A 178 -5.02 17.36 -12.48
CA GLY A 178 -6.00 16.98 -11.47
C GLY A 178 -7.41 16.82 -12.04
N LEU A 179 -7.81 17.65 -13.02
CA LEU A 179 -9.10 17.53 -13.70
C LEU A 179 -9.16 16.27 -14.58
N GLY A 180 -8.09 15.96 -15.31
CA GLY A 180 -8.00 14.72 -16.08
C GLY A 180 -8.06 13.48 -15.18
N THR A 181 -7.36 13.52 -14.04
CA THR A 181 -7.36 12.43 -13.06
C THR A 181 -8.76 12.23 -12.49
N ALA A 182 -9.43 13.33 -12.10
CA ALA A 182 -10.82 13.27 -11.65
C ALA A 182 -11.76 12.70 -12.71
N TRP A 183 -11.56 13.03 -13.98
CA TRP A 183 -12.35 12.48 -15.09
C TRP A 183 -12.08 10.98 -15.28
N GLU A 184 -10.83 10.53 -15.25
CA GLU A 184 -10.47 9.11 -15.31
C GLU A 184 -11.13 8.33 -14.16
N LEU A 185 -11.09 8.90 -12.96
CA LEU A 185 -11.74 8.32 -11.78
C LEU A 185 -13.26 8.26 -11.94
N VAL A 186 -13.92 9.35 -12.36
CA VAL A 186 -15.38 9.38 -12.49
C VAL A 186 -15.86 8.43 -13.60
N THR A 187 -15.13 8.33 -14.70
CA THR A 187 -15.52 7.48 -15.84
C THR A 187 -15.11 6.03 -15.72
N GLY A 188 -14.22 5.70 -14.77
CA GLY A 188 -13.64 4.36 -14.66
C GLY A 188 -12.76 4.02 -15.86
N ALA A 189 -11.99 4.98 -16.36
CA ALA A 189 -11.18 4.76 -17.56
C ALA A 189 -10.02 3.77 -17.29
N LYS A 190 -9.83 2.81 -18.19
CA LYS A 190 -8.72 1.84 -18.17
C LYS A 190 -7.42 2.46 -18.68
N ARG A 191 -6.80 3.34 -17.91
CA ARG A 191 -5.60 4.08 -18.35
C ARG A 191 -4.36 3.86 -17.49
N ALA A 192 -4.49 3.05 -16.43
CA ALA A 192 -3.35 2.62 -15.63
C ALA A 192 -2.46 1.62 -16.38
N ALA A 193 -1.22 1.47 -15.93
CA ALA A 193 -0.21 0.64 -16.57
C ALA A 193 0.78 0.04 -15.56
N ILE A 194 1.53 -0.96 -16.00
CA ILE A 194 2.71 -1.51 -15.35
C ILE A 194 3.90 -1.18 -16.26
N HIS A 195 4.90 -0.51 -15.70
CA HIS A 195 6.18 -0.25 -16.34
C HIS A 195 7.22 -1.22 -15.84
N ARG A 196 8.18 -1.58 -16.69
CA ARG A 196 9.41 -2.25 -16.29
C ARG A 196 10.58 -1.30 -16.51
N LEU A 197 11.33 -1.03 -15.45
CA LEU A 197 12.58 -0.29 -15.52
C LEU A 197 13.75 -1.27 -15.37
N PRO A 198 14.75 -1.22 -16.27
CA PRO A 198 15.91 -2.09 -16.19
C PRO A 198 16.80 -1.72 -14.99
N ALA A 199 17.77 -2.60 -14.68
CA ALA A 199 18.82 -2.29 -13.73
C ALA A 199 19.55 -1.00 -14.17
N PRO A 200 19.83 -0.05 -13.24
CA PRO A 200 20.48 1.22 -13.57
C PRO A 200 21.80 1.03 -14.35
N ASP A 201 22.55 -0.01 -13.99
CA ASP A 201 23.88 -0.29 -14.54
C ASP A 201 23.83 -0.98 -15.91
N ALA A 202 22.67 -1.53 -16.31
CA ALA A 202 22.48 -2.16 -17.62
C ALA A 202 22.26 -1.13 -18.73
N GLY A 203 21.81 0.08 -18.36
CA GLY A 203 21.31 1.08 -19.30
C GLY A 203 19.99 0.66 -19.95
N GLY A 204 19.09 1.61 -20.15
CA GLY A 204 17.83 1.39 -20.85
C GLY A 204 16.71 2.30 -20.37
N GLU A 205 15.65 2.36 -21.16
CA GLU A 205 14.48 3.19 -20.87
C GLU A 205 13.38 2.36 -20.22
N ALA A 206 12.50 3.02 -19.48
CA ALA A 206 11.29 2.40 -18.97
C ALA A 206 10.43 1.88 -20.14
N THR A 207 9.90 0.67 -20.01
CA THR A 207 9.03 0.06 -21.02
C THR A 207 7.67 -0.25 -20.41
N VAL A 208 6.60 -0.05 -21.17
CA VAL A 208 5.26 -0.47 -20.75
C VAL A 208 5.17 -1.98 -20.86
N ALA A 209 5.11 -2.68 -19.73
CA ALA A 209 4.94 -4.13 -19.67
C ALA A 209 3.48 -4.53 -19.82
N ARG A 210 2.55 -3.69 -19.32
CA ARG A 210 1.11 -3.86 -19.47
C ARG A 210 0.40 -2.52 -19.37
N ASP A 211 -0.68 -2.33 -20.12
CA ASP A 211 -1.57 -1.18 -20.00
C ASP A 211 -3.04 -1.62 -19.96
N GLY A 212 -3.94 -0.63 -19.97
CA GLY A 212 -5.38 -0.87 -19.98
C GLY A 212 -5.92 -1.35 -18.63
N LEU A 213 -5.32 -0.89 -17.53
CA LEU A 213 -5.67 -1.27 -16.17
C LEU A 213 -6.60 -0.25 -15.50
N TYR A 214 -7.36 -0.71 -14.51
CA TYR A 214 -8.24 0.07 -13.65
C TYR A 214 -7.54 0.48 -12.35
N PHE A 215 -6.82 1.60 -12.37
CA PHE A 215 -6.10 2.12 -11.20
C PHE A 215 -5.17 1.05 -10.62
N ALA A 216 -4.04 0.81 -11.29
CA ALA A 216 -3.01 -0.10 -10.82
C ALA A 216 -2.34 0.51 -9.57
N ASN A 217 -2.44 -0.17 -8.45
CA ASN A 217 -1.97 0.31 -7.14
C ASN A 217 -0.83 -0.63 -6.67
N GLY A 218 -0.92 -1.30 -5.53
CA GLY A 218 -0.01 -2.33 -5.06
C GLY A 218 0.43 -3.39 -6.08
N ILE A 219 1.70 -3.77 -5.99
CA ILE A 219 2.32 -4.78 -6.87
C ILE A 219 3.27 -5.69 -6.09
N THR A 220 3.17 -6.99 -6.30
CA THR A 220 4.12 -7.95 -5.72
C THR A 220 4.38 -9.14 -6.65
N ARG A 221 5.38 -9.96 -6.34
CA ARG A 221 5.84 -11.05 -7.22
C ARG A 221 6.18 -12.31 -6.44
N ASP A 222 5.61 -13.44 -6.84
CA ASP A 222 6.01 -14.78 -6.39
C ASP A 222 6.60 -15.55 -7.57
N GLY A 223 7.93 -15.70 -7.62
CA GLY A 223 8.59 -16.36 -8.74
C GLY A 223 8.25 -15.70 -10.09
N ASP A 224 7.79 -16.47 -11.07
CA ASP A 224 7.43 -15.92 -12.39
C ASP A 224 6.05 -15.25 -12.43
N ARG A 225 5.34 -15.19 -11.30
CA ARG A 225 4.02 -14.57 -11.20
C ARG A 225 4.08 -13.18 -10.63
N LEU A 226 3.38 -12.26 -11.28
CA LEU A 226 3.16 -10.89 -10.82
C LEU A 226 1.71 -10.71 -10.40
N TYR A 227 1.49 -10.08 -9.26
CA TYR A 227 0.19 -9.75 -8.72
C TYR A 227 0.05 -8.23 -8.67
N VAL A 228 -1.06 -7.70 -9.18
CA VAL A 228 -1.33 -6.26 -9.21
C VAL A 228 -2.73 -5.98 -8.73
N SER A 229 -2.88 -5.06 -7.79
CA SER A 229 -4.18 -4.57 -7.37
C SER A 229 -4.76 -3.65 -8.45
N GLU A 230 -5.98 -3.96 -8.89
CA GLU A 230 -6.81 -3.01 -9.63
C GLU A 230 -7.85 -2.46 -8.68
N MET A 231 -7.47 -1.39 -7.98
CA MET A 231 -8.26 -0.78 -6.90
C MET A 231 -9.72 -0.56 -7.34
N ARG A 232 -9.91 -0.03 -8.55
CA ARG A 232 -11.22 0.32 -9.09
C ARG A 232 -12.02 -0.83 -9.66
N ALA A 233 -11.40 -1.97 -9.88
CA ALA A 233 -12.07 -3.20 -10.30
C ALA A 233 -12.26 -4.20 -9.15
N GLU A 234 -11.92 -3.81 -7.90
CA GLU A 234 -12.09 -4.62 -6.69
C GLU A 234 -11.48 -6.02 -6.85
N ARG A 235 -10.28 -6.10 -7.42
CA ARG A 235 -9.62 -7.38 -7.73
C ARG A 235 -8.10 -7.27 -7.77
N ILE A 236 -7.46 -8.43 -7.70
CA ILE A 236 -6.04 -8.61 -8.01
C ILE A 236 -5.94 -9.29 -9.37
N LEU A 237 -5.17 -8.71 -10.30
CA LEU A 237 -4.77 -9.37 -11.53
C LEU A 237 -3.53 -10.23 -11.31
N VAL A 238 -3.51 -11.39 -11.94
CA VAL A 238 -2.36 -12.32 -11.93
C VAL A 238 -1.79 -12.39 -13.34
N PHE A 239 -0.48 -12.21 -13.46
CA PHE A 239 0.26 -12.37 -14.70
C PHE A 239 1.35 -13.43 -14.53
N ASP A 240 1.56 -14.24 -15.57
CA ASP A 240 2.76 -15.08 -15.71
C ASP A 240 3.80 -14.33 -16.57
N GLY A 241 5.07 -14.79 -16.54
CA GLY A 241 6.15 -14.26 -17.36
C GLY A 241 6.89 -13.07 -16.76
N ALA A 242 6.76 -12.82 -15.45
CA ALA A 242 7.40 -11.70 -14.76
C ALA A 242 8.93 -11.72 -14.87
N LEU A 243 9.57 -12.89 -14.86
CA LEU A 243 11.02 -13.00 -14.99
C LEU A 243 11.48 -12.76 -16.44
N SER A 244 10.60 -13.05 -17.41
CA SER A 244 10.88 -12.85 -18.83
C SER A 244 10.67 -11.41 -19.31
N GLY A 245 10.02 -10.56 -18.49
CA GLY A 245 9.62 -9.22 -18.90
C GLY A 245 8.29 -9.17 -19.67
N THR A 246 7.77 -10.31 -20.15
CA THR A 246 6.56 -10.38 -20.98
C THR A 246 5.37 -10.86 -20.16
N LEU A 247 4.52 -9.93 -19.73
CA LEU A 247 3.38 -10.25 -18.87
C LEU A 247 2.20 -10.81 -19.68
N SER A 248 1.85 -12.07 -19.43
CA SER A 248 0.62 -12.69 -19.95
C SER A 248 -0.44 -12.83 -18.86
N PRO A 249 -1.69 -12.40 -19.08
CA PRO A 249 -2.75 -12.59 -18.10
C PRO A 249 -2.95 -14.06 -17.75
N ALA A 250 -2.92 -14.37 -16.45
CA ALA A 250 -3.05 -15.73 -15.91
C ALA A 250 -4.35 -15.91 -15.11
N GLY A 251 -4.91 -14.83 -14.56
CA GLY A 251 -6.17 -14.89 -13.83
C GLY A 251 -6.52 -13.58 -13.11
N GLU A 252 -7.62 -13.62 -12.37
CA GLU A 252 -8.05 -12.54 -11.48
C GLU A 252 -8.62 -13.11 -10.19
N ILE A 253 -8.42 -12.38 -9.10
CA ILE A 253 -8.93 -12.73 -7.76
C ILE A 253 -9.84 -11.57 -7.33
N PRO A 254 -11.18 -11.76 -7.39
CA PRO A 254 -12.12 -10.76 -6.89
C PRO A 254 -11.96 -10.57 -5.39
N LEU A 255 -12.08 -9.33 -4.92
CA LEU A 255 -12.01 -8.97 -3.51
C LEU A 255 -13.31 -8.30 -3.05
N PRO A 256 -13.63 -8.36 -1.74
CA PRO A 256 -14.83 -7.74 -1.18
C PRO A 256 -14.70 -6.22 -0.94
N GLY A 257 -13.73 -5.56 -1.57
CA GLY A 257 -13.47 -4.13 -1.47
C GLY A 257 -12.31 -3.71 -2.39
N GLN A 258 -11.90 -2.44 -2.30
CA GLN A 258 -10.86 -1.90 -3.19
C GLN A 258 -9.47 -2.21 -2.63
N PRO A 259 -8.66 -3.06 -3.30
CA PRO A 259 -7.30 -3.32 -2.85
C PRO A 259 -6.38 -2.11 -3.01
N ASP A 260 -5.43 -1.99 -2.10
CA ASP A 260 -4.33 -1.01 -2.12
C ASP A 260 -2.99 -1.77 -2.27
N ASN A 261 -2.09 -1.72 -1.30
CA ASN A 261 -0.80 -2.42 -1.38
C ASN A 261 -0.92 -3.94 -1.19
N LEU A 262 0.00 -4.65 -1.84
CA LEU A 262 0.10 -6.11 -1.88
C LEU A 262 1.46 -6.55 -1.36
N ASN A 263 1.49 -7.55 -0.49
CA ASN A 263 2.73 -8.16 -0.02
C ASN A 263 2.63 -9.67 0.05
N LEU A 264 3.78 -10.35 0.02
CA LEU A 264 3.85 -11.80 0.23
C LEU A 264 4.26 -12.09 1.66
N ASP A 265 3.45 -12.90 2.33
CA ASP A 265 3.85 -13.58 3.55
C ASP A 265 4.81 -14.71 3.18
N GLU A 266 6.11 -14.44 3.16
CA GLU A 266 7.14 -15.44 2.78
C GLU A 266 7.16 -16.66 3.73
N GLU A 267 6.76 -16.49 4.99
CA GLU A 267 6.68 -17.57 5.97
C GLU A 267 5.45 -18.46 5.75
N GLY A 268 4.30 -17.83 5.46
CA GLY A 268 3.01 -18.48 5.30
C GLY A 268 2.66 -18.88 3.86
N GLY A 269 3.40 -18.38 2.87
CA GLY A 269 3.16 -18.60 1.45
C GLY A 269 1.82 -18.03 0.96
N ARG A 270 1.36 -16.90 1.51
CA ARG A 270 0.11 -16.25 1.10
C ARG A 270 0.34 -14.85 0.56
N LEU A 271 -0.51 -14.44 -0.36
CA LEU A 271 -0.63 -13.04 -0.76
C LEU A 271 -1.47 -12.31 0.28
N LEU A 272 -0.99 -11.17 0.75
CA LEU A 272 -1.70 -10.25 1.62
C LEU A 272 -2.09 -9.01 0.83
N ALA A 273 -3.31 -8.53 1.04
CA ALA A 273 -3.79 -7.29 0.44
C ALA A 273 -4.45 -6.43 1.51
N ALA A 274 -4.03 -5.17 1.59
CA ALA A 274 -4.80 -4.15 2.28
C ALA A 274 -6.04 -3.84 1.43
N VAL A 275 -7.19 -3.74 2.08
CA VAL A 275 -8.47 -3.51 1.39
C VAL A 275 -9.18 -2.36 2.06
N LEU A 276 -9.60 -1.39 1.24
CA LEU A 276 -10.39 -0.24 1.63
C LEU A 276 -11.88 -0.56 1.43
N PRO A 277 -12.67 -0.74 2.52
CA PRO A 277 -14.09 -1.01 2.41
C PRO A 277 -14.89 0.22 1.95
N GLU A 278 -14.43 1.42 2.31
CA GLU A 278 -15.17 2.68 2.12
C GLU A 278 -14.29 3.76 1.43
N PRO A 279 -13.93 3.57 0.15
CA PRO A 279 -12.98 4.42 -0.57
C PRO A 279 -13.49 5.87 -0.74
N PHE A 280 -14.81 6.08 -0.77
CA PHE A 280 -15.37 7.43 -0.79
C PHE A 280 -15.18 8.15 0.55
N VAL A 281 -15.28 7.44 1.68
CA VAL A 281 -15.00 8.01 3.00
C VAL A 281 -13.52 8.35 3.12
N LEU A 282 -12.62 7.49 2.60
CA LEU A 282 -11.20 7.82 2.46
C LEU A 282 -10.98 9.11 1.65
N PHE A 283 -11.63 9.24 0.49
CA PHE A 283 -11.53 10.46 -0.31
C PHE A 283 -11.94 11.70 0.49
N LEU A 284 -13.05 11.65 1.23
CA LEU A 284 -13.48 12.76 2.09
C LEU A 284 -12.45 13.03 3.21
N ALA A 285 -11.87 11.99 3.82
CA ALA A 285 -10.84 12.14 4.84
C ALA A 285 -9.56 12.80 4.30
N LEU A 286 -9.11 12.39 3.11
CA LEU A 286 -7.96 13.00 2.42
C LEU A 286 -8.22 14.47 2.01
N LYS A 287 -9.49 14.84 1.77
CA LYS A 287 -9.90 16.23 1.52
C LYS A 287 -10.24 17.04 2.78
N HIS A 288 -10.03 16.46 3.97
CA HIS A 288 -10.37 17.10 5.25
C HIS A 288 -11.86 17.42 5.41
N LEU A 289 -12.73 16.66 4.73
CA LEU A 289 -14.18 16.78 4.76
C LEU A 289 -14.86 15.72 5.65
N HIS A 290 -14.08 14.84 6.28
CA HIS A 290 -14.56 13.81 7.21
C HIS A 290 -14.13 14.14 8.64
N GLY A 291 -15.12 14.39 9.52
CA GLY A 291 -14.91 15.07 10.81
C GLY A 291 -14.03 14.33 11.81
N ASP A 292 -14.30 13.05 12.09
CA ASP A 292 -13.51 12.26 13.04
C ASP A 292 -12.24 11.65 12.41
N GLY A 293 -12.09 11.77 11.08
CA GLY A 293 -10.98 11.22 10.31
C GLY A 293 -10.84 9.70 10.34
N ARG A 294 -11.81 8.96 10.91
CA ARG A 294 -11.80 7.50 10.96
C ARG A 294 -12.39 6.93 9.69
N VAL A 295 -11.72 5.90 9.17
CA VAL A 295 -12.08 5.22 7.94
C VAL A 295 -11.90 3.73 8.18
N ALA A 296 -12.86 2.94 7.74
CA ALA A 296 -12.80 1.49 7.85
C ALA A 296 -11.52 0.92 7.23
N SER A 297 -11.00 -0.15 7.84
CA SER A 297 -9.82 -0.86 7.35
C SER A 297 -10.08 -2.36 7.32
N ALA A 298 -9.49 -3.03 6.34
CA ALA A 298 -9.47 -4.48 6.29
C ALA A 298 -8.17 -4.98 5.64
N ALA A 299 -7.83 -6.23 5.90
CA ALA A 299 -6.84 -6.95 5.14
C ALA A 299 -7.33 -8.37 4.86
N VAL A 300 -6.96 -8.89 3.69
CA VAL A 300 -7.26 -10.27 3.28
C VAL A 300 -5.97 -11.02 3.00
N GLY A 301 -5.98 -12.31 3.33
CA GLY A 301 -4.96 -13.27 2.92
C GLY A 301 -5.51 -14.20 1.86
N ILE A 302 -4.70 -14.48 0.84
CA ILE A 302 -5.03 -15.40 -0.25
C ILE A 302 -3.99 -16.51 -0.26
N ALA A 303 -4.41 -17.73 0.07
CA ALA A 303 -3.55 -18.90 0.02
C ALA A 303 -3.54 -19.51 -1.41
N PRO A 304 -2.37 -19.68 -2.04
CA PRO A 304 -2.24 -20.55 -3.20
C PRO A 304 -2.47 -22.01 -2.79
N PRO A 305 -3.16 -22.85 -3.58
CA PRO A 305 -3.77 -22.56 -4.88
C PRO A 305 -5.26 -22.21 -4.80
N SER A 306 -5.86 -22.11 -3.60
CA SER A 306 -7.30 -21.91 -3.46
C SER A 306 -7.76 -20.63 -4.16
N GLY A 307 -6.90 -19.60 -4.15
CA GLY A 307 -7.16 -18.30 -4.75
C GLY A 307 -8.32 -17.55 -4.07
N GLN A 308 -8.87 -18.11 -2.98
CA GLN A 308 -10.01 -17.53 -2.27
C GLN A 308 -9.49 -16.56 -1.22
N PRO A 309 -9.91 -15.29 -1.25
CA PRO A 309 -9.56 -14.33 -0.21
C PRO A 309 -10.27 -14.65 1.09
N ALA A 310 -9.52 -14.62 2.19
CA ALA A 310 -10.04 -14.72 3.55
C ALA A 310 -9.64 -13.48 4.35
N THR A 311 -10.57 -12.90 5.11
CA THR A 311 -10.26 -11.77 6.00
C THR A 311 -9.26 -12.19 7.07
N VAL A 312 -8.12 -11.50 7.12
CA VAL A 312 -7.10 -11.67 8.18
C VAL A 312 -7.12 -10.50 9.17
N PHE A 313 -7.71 -9.38 8.79
CA PHE A 313 -7.94 -8.22 9.66
C PHE A 313 -9.20 -7.46 9.23
N GLY A 314 -9.98 -6.96 10.20
CA GLY A 314 -11.19 -6.20 9.97
C GLY A 314 -11.41 -5.17 11.08
N ASP A 315 -11.47 -3.90 10.70
CA ASP A 315 -11.69 -2.77 11.59
C ASP A 315 -12.72 -1.82 10.95
N PRO A 316 -14.02 -2.20 10.95
CA PRO A 316 -15.06 -1.46 10.26
C PRO A 316 -15.27 -0.04 10.82
N ALA A 317 -14.84 0.22 12.05
CA ALA A 317 -14.93 1.53 12.70
C ALA A 317 -13.62 2.35 12.62
N GLY A 318 -12.53 1.78 12.07
CA GLY A 318 -11.23 2.45 12.00
C GLY A 318 -10.65 2.83 13.37
N GLU A 319 -10.90 2.03 14.40
CA GLU A 319 -10.49 2.30 15.79
C GLU A 319 -9.07 1.84 16.10
N THR A 320 -8.64 0.74 15.47
CA THR A 320 -7.30 0.16 15.62
C THR A 320 -6.34 0.79 14.62
N VAL A 321 -6.75 0.88 13.35
CA VAL A 321 -6.01 1.56 12.28
C VAL A 321 -7.03 2.13 11.29
N SER A 322 -6.95 3.43 11.03
CA SER A 322 -7.85 4.10 10.08
C SER A 322 -7.27 4.06 8.67
N ALA A 323 -8.06 3.71 7.66
CA ALA A 323 -7.63 3.61 6.26
C ALA A 323 -6.29 2.87 6.09
N ALA A 324 -6.26 1.60 6.47
CA ALA A 324 -5.09 0.75 6.24
C ALA A 324 -4.88 0.57 4.73
N THR A 325 -3.73 0.99 4.23
CA THR A 325 -3.32 0.84 2.83
C THR A 325 -2.17 -0.13 2.65
N ALA A 326 -1.51 -0.49 3.75
CA ALA A 326 -0.49 -1.52 3.76
C ALA A 326 -0.76 -2.59 4.81
N VAL A 327 -0.36 -3.80 4.46
CA VAL A 327 -0.35 -4.96 5.33
C VAL A 327 0.93 -5.73 5.06
N GLU A 328 1.62 -6.16 6.10
CA GLU A 328 2.84 -6.92 5.99
C GLU A 328 2.91 -8.04 7.04
N ALA A 329 3.42 -9.20 6.63
CA ALA A 329 3.76 -10.27 7.57
C ALA A 329 5.24 -10.19 7.93
N ALA A 330 5.55 -10.05 9.22
CA ALA A 330 6.91 -9.93 9.69
C ALA A 330 7.11 -10.76 10.96
N ASP A 331 7.86 -11.86 10.88
CA ASP A 331 8.23 -12.71 12.03
C ASP A 331 6.97 -13.09 12.85
N GLY A 332 5.98 -13.73 12.24
CA GLY A 332 4.71 -14.08 12.91
C GLY A 332 3.87 -12.91 13.43
N LEU A 333 4.13 -11.66 13.00
CA LEU A 333 3.26 -10.50 13.21
C LEU A 333 2.53 -10.13 11.92
N LEU A 334 1.31 -9.63 12.05
CA LEU A 334 0.60 -8.90 11.00
C LEU A 334 0.70 -7.40 11.31
N VAL A 335 1.31 -6.64 10.42
CA VAL A 335 1.56 -5.20 10.59
C VAL A 335 0.73 -4.42 9.59
N LEU A 336 -0.01 -3.41 10.03
CA LEU A 336 -0.84 -2.57 9.16
C LEU A 336 -0.47 -1.10 9.24
N GLY A 337 -0.31 -0.47 8.08
CA GLY A 337 0.02 0.95 7.91
C GLY A 337 -1.19 1.77 7.44
N SER A 338 -1.35 2.97 7.99
CA SER A 338 -2.42 3.92 7.64
C SER A 338 -1.93 4.99 6.68
N VAL A 339 -2.74 5.34 5.68
CA VAL A 339 -2.47 6.47 4.77
C VAL A 339 -2.80 7.85 5.36
N VAL A 340 -3.62 7.91 6.43
CA VAL A 340 -4.12 9.17 7.01
C VAL A 340 -3.64 9.44 8.44
N ALA A 341 -3.42 8.39 9.20
CA ALA A 341 -3.13 8.45 10.63
C ALA A 341 -1.62 8.22 10.88
N PRO A 342 -1.09 8.68 12.02
CA PRO A 342 0.29 8.41 12.40
C PRO A 342 0.43 7.08 13.12
N THR A 343 -0.31 6.07 12.67
CA THR A 343 -0.50 4.83 13.43
C THR A 343 -0.11 3.61 12.63
N LEU A 344 0.49 2.67 13.35
CA LEU A 344 0.75 1.32 12.87
C LEU A 344 0.10 0.34 13.84
N ALA A 345 -0.67 -0.60 13.32
CA ALA A 345 -1.26 -1.68 14.10
C ALA A 345 -0.40 -2.93 13.98
N VAL A 346 -0.08 -3.56 15.11
CA VAL A 346 0.71 -4.80 15.21
C VAL A 346 -0.15 -5.86 15.86
N CYS A 347 -0.52 -6.87 15.09
CA CYS A 347 -1.36 -7.98 15.51
C CYS A 347 -0.57 -9.30 15.47
N PRO A 348 -0.98 -10.33 16.21
CA PRO A 348 -0.53 -11.69 15.94
C PRO A 348 -0.92 -12.09 14.52
N LEU A 349 0.00 -12.69 13.77
CA LEU A 349 -0.27 -13.15 12.43
C LEU A 349 -1.27 -14.33 12.47
N PRO A 350 -2.45 -14.23 11.82
CA PRO A 350 -3.41 -15.34 11.82
C PRO A 350 -2.82 -16.55 11.08
N PRO A 351 -3.05 -17.78 11.58
CA PRO A 351 -2.59 -18.98 10.90
C PRO A 351 -3.24 -19.11 9.52
N VAL A 352 -2.53 -19.75 8.59
CA VAL A 352 -3.10 -20.08 7.27
C VAL A 352 -4.15 -21.17 7.47
N SER A 353 -5.42 -20.82 7.25
CA SER A 353 -6.52 -21.79 7.17
C SER A 353 -6.28 -22.70 5.96
N ARG A 354 -5.97 -23.97 6.20
CA ARG A 354 -5.82 -25.01 5.17
C ARG A 354 -7.17 -25.48 4.67
#